data_AF-A0A8E0ID75-F1
#
_entry.id   AF-A0A8E0ID75-F1
#
_cell.length_a   1.000
_cell.length_b   1.000
_cell.length_c   1.000
_cell.angle_alpha   90.00
_cell.angle_beta   90.00
_cell.angle_gamma   90.00
#
_symmetry.space_group_name_H-M   'P 1'
#
loop_
_entity.id
_entity.type
_entity.pdbx_description
1 polymer ?
#
loop_
_entity_poly.entity_id
_entity_poly.type
_entity_poly.pdbx_seq_one_letter_code
_entity_poly.pdbx_strand_id
1 'polypeptide(L)'
;VAISSFTVIMVFTGIRPSNRISPESDEMMVIVLDNSNIRVVVGMSGGVDSSVTALLLKQQGYDVVGVFMKNWDDTDENGVCTATTDYEDVAKVASEIGIPYYSINFEKEYWDRVFQYFLDEYKAGRTPNPDVMCNKEIKFKAFLDYADQLNADYIAMGHYAQVKTDENGIVHMLRGADGNKDQTYFLSQLSQDQLKKSLFPIGHLQKPEVRKIAEAAGLATAKKKDSTGICFIGERNFKQFLSTYLPAQPGKM
;
A
#
# COMPACT_ATOMS: atom_id res chain seq x y z
N VAL A 1 16.00 -4.63 38.06
CA VAL A 1 16.75 -4.26 36.84
C VAL A 1 15.98 -4.80 35.65
N ALA A 2 15.10 -3.97 35.08
CA ALA A 2 14.41 -4.24 33.82
C ALA A 2 14.11 -2.87 33.22
N ILE A 3 15.12 -2.33 32.52
CA ILE A 3 14.96 -1.13 31.71
C ILE A 3 14.30 -1.62 30.43
N SER A 4 12.99 -1.36 30.28
CA SER A 4 12.32 -1.55 29.01
C SER A 4 12.82 -0.48 28.05
N SER A 5 13.56 -0.92 27.03
CA SER A 5 14.02 -0.06 25.95
C SER A 5 12.81 0.41 25.13
N PHE A 6 12.24 1.56 25.51
CA PHE A 6 11.40 2.35 24.63
C PHE A 6 12.29 2.93 23.54
N THR A 7 12.33 2.28 22.37
CA THR A 7 12.82 2.91 21.15
C THR A 7 11.80 3.97 20.77
N VAL A 8 12.07 5.21 21.17
CA VAL A 8 11.33 6.40 20.73
C VAL A 8 11.57 6.57 19.24
N ILE A 9 10.63 6.11 18.40
CA ILE A 9 10.57 6.53 17.00
C ILE A 9 9.95 7.93 17.03
N MET A 10 10.80 8.95 16.99
CA MET A 10 10.38 10.33 16.74
C MET A 10 9.80 10.42 15.33
N VAL A 11 8.48 10.30 15.21
CA VAL A 11 7.77 10.80 14.03
C VAL A 11 7.63 12.30 14.22
N PHE A 12 8.44 13.09 13.52
CA PHE A 12 8.26 14.54 13.44
C PHE A 12 6.99 14.85 12.64
N THR A 13 5.83 14.85 13.29
CA THR A 13 4.62 15.47 12.75
C THR A 13 4.70 16.96 13.04
N GLY A 14 4.89 17.77 12.00
CA GLY A 14 5.05 19.22 12.09
C GLY A 14 3.76 19.98 12.41
N ILE A 15 3.10 19.67 13.53
CA ILE A 15 1.89 20.37 13.97
C ILE A 15 2.27 21.39 15.06
N ARG A 16 2.15 22.69 14.75
CA ARG A 16 2.29 23.78 15.75
C ARG A 16 0.97 23.93 16.53
N PRO A 17 0.97 23.95 17.88
CA PRO A 17 -0.18 24.45 18.64
C PRO A 17 -0.09 25.97 18.81
N SER A 18 -1.21 26.67 18.64
CA SER A 18 -1.38 28.09 18.95
C SER A 18 -1.44 28.32 20.46
N ASN A 19 -0.60 29.23 20.98
CA ASN A 19 -0.41 29.53 22.40
C ASN A 19 -1.64 30.13 23.11
N ARG A 20 -1.90 29.64 24.34
CA ARG A 20 -2.09 30.47 25.55
C ARG A 20 -1.30 29.81 26.69
N ILE A 21 -0.38 30.58 27.28
CA ILE A 21 0.51 30.15 28.36
C ILE A 21 -0.02 30.74 29.68
N SER A 22 -0.11 29.90 30.72
CA SER A 22 -0.01 30.31 32.13
C SER A 22 1.10 29.47 32.78
N PRO A 23 1.99 30.06 33.60
CA PRO A 23 3.14 29.35 34.12
C PRO A 23 2.81 28.75 35.48
N GLU A 24 2.88 27.43 35.62
CA GLU A 24 3.27 26.79 36.89
C GLU A 24 3.48 25.27 36.70
N SER A 25 4.60 24.78 37.25
CA SER A 25 5.11 23.40 37.35
C SER A 25 5.78 22.76 36.12
N ASP A 26 7.07 22.45 36.30
CA ASP A 26 7.92 21.60 35.46
C ASP A 26 7.45 20.12 35.49
N GLU A 27 6.24 19.86 35.00
CA GLU A 27 5.91 18.53 34.48
C GLU A 27 6.26 18.51 33.00
N MET A 28 7.16 17.60 32.61
CA MET A 28 7.44 17.31 31.21
C MET A 28 6.14 16.82 30.58
N MET A 29 5.38 17.74 29.99
CA MET A 29 4.14 17.47 29.26
C MET A 29 4.51 16.61 28.06
N VAL A 30 4.51 15.29 28.26
CA VAL A 30 4.53 14.32 27.17
C VAL A 30 3.21 14.54 26.46
N ILE A 31 3.23 15.33 25.39
CA ILE A 31 2.14 15.36 24.43
C ILE A 31 2.14 13.96 23.80
N VAL A 32 1.41 13.04 24.41
CA VAL A 32 1.07 11.77 23.80
C VAL A 32 0.16 12.16 22.65
N LEU A 33 0.71 12.22 21.44
CA LEU A 33 -0.08 12.39 20.23
C LEU A 33 -1.01 11.17 20.14
N ASP A 34 -2.28 11.41 20.42
CA ASP A 34 -3.33 10.41 20.29
C ASP A 34 -3.67 10.26 18.81
N ASN A 35 -3.20 9.16 18.21
CA ASN A 35 -3.46 8.86 16.80
C ASN A 35 -4.87 8.34 16.54
N SER A 36 -5.69 8.09 17.58
CA SER A 36 -7.00 7.45 17.41
C SER A 36 -8.02 8.28 16.63
N ASN A 37 -7.82 9.60 16.55
CA ASN A 37 -8.64 10.49 15.73
C ASN A 37 -8.15 10.64 14.29
N ILE A 38 -7.05 9.97 13.92
CA ILE A 38 -6.49 10.00 12.57
C ILE A 38 -6.88 8.71 11.86
N ARG A 39 -7.71 8.81 10.83
CA ARG A 39 -8.16 7.68 10.04
C ARG A 39 -7.19 7.34 8.93
N VAL A 40 -6.77 6.08 8.89
CA VAL A 40 -5.88 5.55 7.86
C VAL A 40 -6.55 4.41 7.11
N VAL A 41 -6.75 4.57 5.81
CA VAL A 41 -7.31 3.53 4.94
C VAL A 41 -6.17 2.76 4.29
N VAL A 42 -6.03 1.49 4.63
CA VAL A 42 -4.94 0.62 4.18
C VAL A 42 -5.39 -0.19 2.97
N GLY A 43 -4.68 -0.06 1.86
CA GLY A 43 -4.84 -0.95 0.71
C GLY A 43 -4.34 -2.35 1.07
N MET A 44 -5.26 -3.28 1.29
CA MET A 44 -4.95 -4.67 1.66
C MET A 44 -5.10 -5.59 0.45
N SER A 45 -4.01 -6.23 0.02
CA SER A 45 -4.01 -7.09 -1.17
C SER A 45 -4.13 -8.59 -0.84
N GLY A 46 -4.34 -8.94 0.43
CA GLY A 46 -4.25 -10.34 0.90
C GLY A 46 -2.81 -10.84 1.03
N GLY A 47 -1.79 -9.97 0.88
CA GLY A 47 -0.38 -10.29 1.03
C GLY A 47 0.20 -9.84 2.38
N VAL A 48 1.30 -10.48 2.80
CA VAL A 48 1.94 -10.26 4.11
C VAL A 48 2.35 -8.79 4.35
N ASP A 49 2.77 -8.08 3.31
CA ASP A 49 3.25 -6.70 3.43
C ASP A 49 2.12 -5.74 3.84
N SER A 50 0.95 -5.86 3.20
CA SER A 50 -0.23 -5.08 3.58
C SER A 50 -0.81 -5.49 4.93
N SER A 51 -0.70 -6.77 5.30
CA SER A 51 -1.15 -7.26 6.61
C SER A 51 -0.33 -6.64 7.74
N VAL A 52 1.00 -6.64 7.61
CA VAL A 52 1.90 -6.02 8.59
C VAL A 52 1.74 -4.50 8.60
N THR A 53 1.51 -3.89 7.43
CA THR A 53 1.19 -2.46 7.34
C THR A 53 -0.01 -2.09 8.21
N ALA A 54 -1.13 -2.81 8.08
CA ALA A 54 -2.33 -2.58 8.87
C ALA A 54 -2.09 -2.83 10.37
N LEU A 55 -1.38 -3.91 10.71
CA LEU A 55 -1.01 -4.24 12.09
C LEU A 55 -0.18 -3.12 12.75
N LEU A 56 0.87 -2.62 12.07
CA LEU A 56 1.75 -1.59 12.61
C LEU A 56 0.99 -0.28 12.86
N LEU A 57 0.13 0.13 11.94
CA LEU A 57 -0.71 1.31 12.12
C LEU A 57 -1.70 1.12 13.28
N LYS A 58 -2.30 -0.06 13.41
CA LYS A 58 -3.19 -0.38 14.54
C LYS A 58 -2.45 -0.29 15.88
N GLN A 59 -1.24 -0.82 15.95
CA GLN A 59 -0.38 -0.77 17.14
C GLN A 59 0.08 0.66 17.48
N GLN A 60 0.21 1.53 16.47
CA GLN A 60 0.48 2.96 16.65
C GLN A 60 -0.76 3.76 17.09
N GLY A 61 -1.91 3.12 17.21
CA GLY A 61 -3.14 3.72 17.75
C GLY A 61 -4.03 4.42 16.73
N TYR A 62 -3.77 4.29 15.42
CA TYR A 62 -4.61 4.90 14.37
C TYR A 62 -6.00 4.27 14.28
N ASP A 63 -6.97 5.02 13.77
CA ASP A 63 -8.25 4.47 13.29
C ASP A 63 -8.03 3.82 11.90
N VAL A 64 -7.76 2.51 11.91
CA VAL A 64 -7.36 1.77 10.71
C VAL A 64 -8.57 1.09 10.06
N VAL A 65 -8.72 1.29 8.76
CA VAL A 65 -9.70 0.59 7.91
C VAL A 65 -8.98 -0.17 6.80
N GLY A 66 -9.23 -1.46 6.64
CA GLY A 66 -8.70 -2.25 5.53
C GLY A 66 -9.59 -2.16 4.29
N VAL A 67 -9.01 -2.01 3.10
CA VAL A 67 -9.78 -2.04 1.85
C VAL A 67 -9.07 -2.91 0.81
N PHE A 68 -9.78 -3.91 0.32
CA PHE A 68 -9.37 -4.74 -0.81
C PHE A 68 -9.85 -4.14 -2.12
N MET A 69 -8.96 -4.06 -3.11
CA MET A 69 -9.26 -3.53 -4.44
C MET A 69 -9.37 -4.68 -5.44
N LYS A 70 -10.57 -4.95 -5.95
CA LYS A 70 -10.76 -5.83 -7.10
C LYS A 70 -10.54 -5.03 -8.38
N ASN A 71 -9.37 -5.19 -8.98
CA ASN A 71 -8.94 -4.43 -10.17
C ASN A 71 -9.03 -5.24 -11.47
N TRP A 72 -9.24 -6.55 -11.37
CA TRP A 72 -9.30 -7.44 -12.51
C TRP A 72 -10.18 -8.64 -12.17
N ASP A 73 -10.99 -9.08 -13.14
CA ASP A 73 -11.71 -10.33 -13.03
C ASP A 73 -10.85 -11.45 -13.64
N ASP A 74 -10.23 -12.24 -12.77
CA ASP A 74 -9.32 -13.31 -13.17
C ASP A 74 -9.94 -14.70 -13.09
N THR A 75 -11.28 -14.77 -13.11
CA THR A 75 -12.02 -16.03 -13.07
C THR A 75 -11.59 -16.93 -14.23
N ASP A 76 -11.01 -18.08 -13.91
CA ASP A 76 -10.57 -19.05 -14.90
C ASP A 76 -11.73 -19.86 -15.51
N GLU A 77 -11.41 -20.72 -16.48
CA GLU A 77 -12.40 -21.59 -17.16
C GLU A 77 -13.13 -22.56 -16.20
N ASN A 78 -12.58 -22.78 -14.99
CA ASN A 78 -13.15 -23.63 -13.94
C ASN A 78 -13.92 -22.81 -12.88
N GLY A 79 -14.04 -21.49 -13.07
CA GLY A 79 -14.70 -20.59 -12.14
C GLY A 79 -13.88 -20.22 -10.89
N VAL A 80 -12.58 -20.53 -10.86
CA VAL A 80 -11.70 -20.19 -9.73
C VAL A 80 -11.19 -18.76 -9.90
N CYS A 81 -11.46 -17.91 -8.92
CA CYS A 81 -11.05 -16.51 -8.90
C CYS A 81 -10.02 -16.27 -7.78
N THR A 82 -8.78 -15.92 -8.17
CA THR A 82 -7.68 -15.61 -7.24
C THR A 82 -8.02 -14.44 -6.30
N ALA A 83 -8.76 -13.45 -6.81
CA ALA A 83 -9.22 -12.31 -6.03
C ALA A 83 -10.14 -12.72 -4.86
N THR A 84 -10.90 -13.82 -4.99
CA THR A 84 -11.74 -14.34 -3.89
C THR A 84 -10.87 -14.85 -2.75
N THR A 85 -9.83 -15.63 -3.05
CA THR A 85 -8.90 -16.14 -2.04
C THR A 85 -8.11 -15.02 -1.37
N ASP A 86 -7.66 -14.02 -2.14
CA ASP A 86 -6.96 -12.86 -1.58
C ASP A 86 -7.87 -12.04 -0.67
N TYR A 87 -9.14 -11.88 -1.02
CA TYR A 87 -10.12 -11.21 -0.17
C TYR A 87 -10.41 -11.99 1.12
N GLU A 88 -10.48 -13.31 1.06
CA GLU A 88 -10.60 -14.15 2.27
C GLU A 88 -9.41 -13.96 3.22
N ASP A 89 -8.20 -13.83 2.68
CA ASP A 89 -7.01 -13.55 3.50
C ASP A 89 -7.05 -12.15 4.12
N VAL A 90 -7.57 -11.14 3.40
CA VAL A 90 -7.84 -9.82 3.99
C VAL A 90 -8.84 -9.92 5.14
N ALA A 91 -9.95 -10.63 4.94
CA ALA A 91 -10.98 -10.80 5.96
C ALA A 91 -10.44 -11.49 7.22
N LYS A 92 -9.62 -12.53 7.06
CA LYS A 92 -8.95 -13.23 8.17
C LYS A 92 -8.03 -12.29 8.94
N VAL A 93 -7.10 -11.63 8.24
CA VAL A 93 -6.14 -10.71 8.88
C VAL A 93 -6.83 -9.55 9.57
N ALA A 94 -7.81 -8.92 8.91
CA ALA A 94 -8.56 -7.82 9.49
C ALA A 94 -9.32 -8.23 10.76
N SER A 95 -9.86 -9.45 10.79
CA SER A 95 -10.48 -10.03 11.98
C SER A 95 -9.47 -10.33 13.09
N GLU A 96 -8.29 -10.86 12.75
CA GLU A 96 -7.20 -11.16 13.70
C GLU A 96 -6.70 -9.89 14.42
N ILE A 97 -6.60 -8.76 13.71
CA ILE A 97 -6.09 -7.50 14.26
C ILE A 97 -7.19 -6.52 14.71
N GLY A 98 -8.46 -6.89 14.56
CA GLY A 98 -9.62 -6.11 15.02
C GLY A 98 -9.79 -4.78 14.29
N ILE A 99 -9.78 -4.80 12.95
CA ILE A 99 -10.10 -3.62 12.11
C ILE A 99 -11.28 -3.91 11.17
N PRO A 100 -12.11 -2.91 10.83
CA PRO A 100 -13.10 -3.04 9.77
C PRO A 100 -12.41 -3.24 8.42
N TYR A 101 -13.07 -3.96 7.52
CA TYR A 101 -12.59 -4.18 6.16
C TYR A 101 -13.71 -4.08 5.13
N TYR A 102 -13.35 -3.61 3.93
CA TYR A 102 -14.26 -3.45 2.79
C TYR A 102 -13.63 -3.97 1.50
N SER A 103 -14.46 -4.10 0.47
CA SER A 103 -14.03 -4.37 -0.89
C SER A 103 -14.56 -3.28 -1.83
N ILE A 104 -13.76 -2.89 -2.81
CA ILE A 104 -14.13 -1.96 -3.87
C ILE A 104 -13.71 -2.51 -5.23
N ASN A 105 -14.56 -2.35 -6.24
CA ASN A 105 -14.26 -2.77 -7.60
C ASN A 105 -13.75 -1.55 -8.40
N PHE A 106 -12.53 -1.66 -8.94
CA PHE A 106 -11.91 -0.70 -9.85
C PHE A 106 -11.54 -1.34 -11.20
N GLU A 107 -12.19 -2.44 -11.60
CA GLU A 107 -11.95 -3.12 -12.89
C GLU A 107 -12.10 -2.17 -14.06
N LYS A 108 -13.11 -1.29 -14.02
CA LYS A 108 -13.34 -0.30 -15.07
C LYS A 108 -12.20 0.71 -15.14
N GLU A 109 -11.82 1.32 -14.02
CA GLU A 109 -10.73 2.28 -13.95
C GLU A 109 -9.40 1.64 -14.35
N TYR A 110 -9.16 0.40 -13.94
CA TYR A 110 -7.97 -0.35 -14.28
C TYR A 110 -7.90 -0.63 -15.78
N TRP A 111 -8.99 -1.10 -16.37
CA TRP A 111 -9.10 -1.31 -17.81
C TRP A 111 -8.80 -0.03 -18.58
N ASP A 112 -9.51 1.05 -18.26
CA ASP A 112 -9.45 2.30 -19.00
C ASP A 112 -8.09 3.01 -18.88
N ARG A 113 -7.46 2.97 -17.69
CA ARG A 113 -6.29 3.81 -17.37
C ARG A 113 -4.96 3.06 -17.36
N VAL A 114 -4.98 1.75 -17.16
CA VAL A 114 -3.76 0.92 -17.04
C VAL A 114 -3.67 -0.06 -18.19
N PHE A 115 -4.72 -0.85 -18.40
CA PHE A 115 -4.68 -1.92 -19.39
C PHE A 115 -4.72 -1.41 -20.83
N GLN A 116 -5.56 -0.40 -21.11
CA GLN A 116 -5.60 0.24 -22.43
C GLN A 116 -4.26 0.88 -22.79
N TYR A 117 -3.63 1.59 -21.85
CA TYR A 117 -2.26 2.10 -21.99
C TYR A 117 -1.28 0.97 -22.33
N PHE A 118 -1.32 -0.12 -21.58
CA PHE A 118 -0.44 -1.27 -21.79
C PHE A 118 -0.57 -1.83 -23.22
N LEU A 119 -1.79 -2.00 -23.72
CA LEU A 119 -2.02 -2.48 -25.09
C LEU A 119 -1.54 -1.48 -26.15
N ASP A 120 -1.77 -0.19 -25.95
CA ASP A 120 -1.39 0.84 -26.93
C ASP A 120 0.12 1.02 -27.03
N GLU A 121 0.86 0.87 -25.92
CA GLU A 121 2.32 0.85 -25.93
C GLU A 121 2.87 -0.35 -26.72
N TYR A 122 2.29 -1.55 -26.54
CA TYR A 122 2.68 -2.72 -27.32
C TYR A 122 2.39 -2.57 -28.81
N LYS A 123 1.22 -2.02 -29.17
CA LYS A 123 0.89 -1.72 -30.59
C LYS A 123 1.91 -0.78 -31.21
N ALA A 124 2.47 0.12 -30.42
CA ALA A 124 3.48 1.07 -30.86
C ALA A 124 4.92 0.54 -30.75
N GLY A 125 5.11 -0.76 -30.47
CA GLY A 125 6.42 -1.40 -30.42
C GLY A 125 7.26 -1.08 -29.18
N ARG A 126 6.63 -0.57 -28.12
CA ARG A 126 7.30 -0.27 -26.83
C ARG A 126 7.02 -1.35 -25.80
N THR A 127 7.83 -1.39 -24.75
CA THR A 127 7.63 -2.27 -23.59
C THR A 127 7.05 -1.45 -22.43
N PRO A 128 5.73 -1.51 -22.16
CA PRO A 128 5.10 -0.76 -21.09
C PRO A 128 5.48 -1.28 -19.70
N ASN A 129 5.36 -0.39 -18.71
CA ASN A 129 5.33 -0.76 -17.29
C ASN A 129 3.94 -0.47 -16.69
N PRO A 130 3.04 -1.46 -16.62
CA PRO A 130 1.70 -1.26 -16.11
C PRO A 130 1.65 -1.01 -14.60
N ASP A 131 2.66 -1.44 -13.83
CA ASP A 131 2.68 -1.25 -12.38
C ASP A 131 2.92 0.22 -11.99
N VAL A 132 3.75 0.94 -12.76
CA VAL A 132 3.90 2.40 -12.62
C VAL A 132 2.56 3.11 -12.81
N MET A 133 1.79 2.70 -13.83
CA MET A 133 0.48 3.28 -14.11
C MET A 133 -0.59 2.85 -13.08
N CYS A 134 -0.55 1.61 -12.61
CA CYS A 134 -1.43 1.12 -11.55
C CYS A 134 -1.25 1.95 -10.26
N ASN A 135 -0.01 2.24 -9.87
CA ASN A 135 0.23 3.10 -8.71
C ASN A 135 -0.32 4.50 -8.97
N LYS A 136 0.03 5.11 -10.09
CA LYS A 136 -0.40 6.48 -10.43
C LYS A 136 -1.93 6.64 -10.49
N GLU A 137 -2.61 5.75 -11.20
CA GLU A 137 -4.02 5.93 -11.62
C GLU A 137 -5.03 5.18 -10.74
N ILE A 138 -4.60 4.13 -10.05
CA ILE A 138 -5.46 3.28 -9.23
C ILE A 138 -5.12 3.46 -7.75
N LYS A 139 -3.96 2.97 -7.30
CA LYS A 139 -3.63 2.92 -5.86
C LYS A 139 -3.49 4.29 -5.20
N PHE A 140 -3.02 5.31 -5.93
CA PHE A 140 -2.83 6.66 -5.40
C PHE A 140 -3.76 7.69 -6.05
N LYS A 141 -4.76 7.25 -6.81
CA LYS A 141 -5.78 8.13 -7.38
C LYS A 141 -7.17 7.60 -7.11
N ALA A 142 -7.64 6.58 -7.84
CA ALA A 142 -8.98 6.02 -7.60
C ALA A 142 -9.20 5.55 -6.14
N PHE A 143 -8.19 4.89 -5.56
CA PHE A 143 -8.22 4.46 -4.17
C PHE A 143 -8.14 5.63 -3.18
N LEU A 144 -7.34 6.66 -3.48
CA LEU A 144 -7.26 7.86 -2.66
C LEU A 144 -8.60 8.61 -2.65
N ASP A 145 -9.21 8.78 -3.82
CA ASP A 145 -10.52 9.40 -3.98
C ASP A 145 -11.62 8.61 -3.23
N TYR A 146 -11.52 7.27 -3.21
CA TYR A 146 -12.41 6.42 -2.41
C TYR A 146 -12.14 6.54 -0.91
N ALA A 147 -10.88 6.59 -0.48
CA ALA A 147 -10.52 6.77 0.92
C ALA A 147 -11.01 8.12 1.47
N ASP A 148 -10.99 9.18 0.66
CA ASP A 148 -11.57 10.48 1.01
C ASP A 148 -13.08 10.35 1.32
N GLN A 149 -13.83 9.48 0.64
CA GLN A 149 -15.25 9.21 0.95
C GLN A 149 -15.45 8.49 2.29
N LEU A 150 -14.43 7.81 2.79
CA LEU A 150 -14.40 7.19 4.12
C LEU A 150 -13.91 8.16 5.20
N ASN A 151 -13.72 9.45 4.87
CA ASN A 151 -13.12 10.48 5.72
C ASN A 151 -11.71 10.09 6.20
N ALA A 152 -10.90 9.53 5.30
CA ALA A 152 -9.51 9.20 5.63
C ALA A 152 -8.64 10.46 5.66
N ASP A 153 -7.78 10.56 6.67
CA ASP A 153 -6.69 11.55 6.69
C ASP A 153 -5.53 11.09 5.81
N TYR A 154 -5.28 9.77 5.80
CA TYR A 154 -4.22 9.15 5.01
C TYR A 154 -4.68 7.83 4.38
N ILE A 155 -4.04 7.49 3.25
CA ILE A 155 -3.97 6.11 2.78
C ILE A 155 -2.65 5.48 3.17
N ALA A 156 -2.62 4.16 3.35
CA ALA A 156 -1.38 3.42 3.52
C ALA A 156 -1.30 2.23 2.56
N MET A 157 -0.08 1.92 2.15
CA MET A 157 0.21 0.79 1.28
C MET A 157 1.40 0.00 1.81
N GLY A 158 1.41 -1.31 1.59
CA GLY A 158 2.54 -2.19 1.88
C GLY A 158 3.70 -2.04 0.88
N HIS A 159 4.02 -0.82 0.44
CA HIS A 159 5.17 -0.59 -0.43
C HIS A 159 6.45 -0.37 0.40
N TYR A 160 7.57 -0.92 -0.08
CA TYR A 160 8.91 -0.68 0.44
C TYR A 160 9.45 0.65 -0.09
N ALA A 161 8.89 1.74 0.42
CA ALA A 161 9.31 3.11 0.16
C ALA A 161 9.12 3.93 1.44
N GLN A 162 9.70 5.11 1.53
CA GLN A 162 9.57 5.97 2.70
C GLN A 162 9.15 7.37 2.26
N VAL A 163 8.50 8.11 3.16
CA VAL A 163 8.19 9.53 2.98
C VAL A 163 8.79 10.33 4.12
N LYS A 164 9.30 11.52 3.80
CA LYS A 164 9.82 12.46 4.80
C LYS A 164 9.42 13.88 4.46
N THR A 165 8.75 14.54 5.40
CA THR A 165 8.43 15.96 5.26
C THR A 165 9.63 16.81 5.68
N ASP A 166 10.01 17.79 4.87
CA ASP A 166 11.04 18.76 5.22
C ASP A 166 10.48 19.94 6.05
N GLU A 167 11.37 20.85 6.44
CA GLU A 167 11.03 22.02 7.25
C GLU A 167 10.06 23.00 6.54
N ASN A 168 9.96 22.92 5.21
CA ASN A 168 9.06 23.73 4.39
C ASN A 168 7.70 23.05 4.16
N GLY A 169 7.48 21.85 4.71
CA GLY A 169 6.26 21.08 4.51
C GLY A 169 6.21 20.32 3.18
N ILE A 170 7.33 20.18 2.47
CA ILE A 170 7.41 19.39 1.23
C ILE A 170 7.69 17.93 1.59
N VAL A 171 6.92 17.01 1.01
CA VAL A 171 7.03 15.57 1.29
C VAL A 171 7.93 14.91 0.27
N HIS A 172 9.05 14.35 0.70
CA HIS A 172 10.02 13.71 -0.17
C HIS A 172 9.84 12.20 -0.16
N MET A 173 9.80 11.59 -1.35
CA MET A 173 9.90 10.14 -1.50
C MET A 173 11.35 9.72 -1.26
N LEU A 174 11.55 8.73 -0.40
CA LEU A 174 12.84 8.12 -0.10
C LEU A 174 12.79 6.62 -0.41
N ARG A 175 13.95 6.04 -0.74
CA ARG A 175 14.07 4.60 -0.97
C ARG A 175 13.69 3.79 0.26
N GLY A 176 13.17 2.58 0.04
CA GLY A 176 13.03 1.60 1.10
C GLY A 176 14.40 1.27 1.73
N ALA A 177 14.41 0.93 3.02
CA ALA A 177 15.63 0.52 3.72
C ALA A 177 16.19 -0.82 3.18
N ASP A 178 15.31 -1.68 2.66
CA ASP A 178 15.69 -2.90 1.95
C ASP A 178 15.99 -2.59 0.48
N GLY A 179 17.27 -2.48 0.15
CA GLY A 179 17.71 -2.18 -1.22
C GLY A 179 17.29 -3.22 -2.26
N ASN A 180 17.00 -4.46 -1.86
CA ASN A 180 16.53 -5.51 -2.78
C ASN A 180 15.01 -5.47 -2.98
N LYS A 181 14.30 -4.73 -2.14
CA LYS A 181 12.84 -4.62 -2.18
C LYS A 181 12.35 -3.20 -2.40
N ASP A 182 13.24 -2.21 -2.46
CA ASP A 182 12.89 -0.81 -2.75
C ASP A 182 11.94 -0.70 -3.96
N GLN A 183 10.80 -0.06 -3.73
CA GLN A 183 9.73 0.07 -4.70
C GLN A 183 9.54 1.51 -5.19
N THR A 184 10.42 2.45 -4.84
CA THR A 184 10.34 3.84 -5.31
C THR A 184 10.33 3.98 -6.82
N TYR A 185 10.96 3.05 -7.56
CA TYR A 185 10.89 2.99 -9.01
C TYR A 185 9.44 2.95 -9.53
N PHE A 186 8.59 2.11 -8.94
CA PHE A 186 7.19 1.97 -9.34
C PHE A 186 6.31 3.13 -8.85
N LEU A 187 6.79 3.93 -7.91
CA LEU A 187 6.11 5.09 -7.34
C LEU A 187 6.63 6.42 -7.93
N SER A 188 7.47 6.37 -8.97
CA SER A 188 8.14 7.52 -9.57
C SER A 188 7.21 8.58 -10.17
N GLN A 189 5.93 8.26 -10.38
CA GLN A 189 4.92 9.16 -10.94
C GLN A 189 4.00 9.79 -9.89
N LEU A 190 4.25 9.56 -8.59
CA LEU A 190 3.42 10.17 -7.55
C LEU A 190 3.70 11.67 -7.43
N SER A 191 2.62 12.44 -7.42
CA SER A 191 2.62 13.89 -7.20
C SER A 191 2.73 14.23 -5.71
N GLN A 192 3.00 15.50 -5.39
CA GLN A 192 3.06 15.94 -4.00
C GLN A 192 1.73 15.79 -3.26
N ASP A 193 0.62 16.05 -3.93
CA ASP A 193 -0.70 15.95 -3.29
C ASP A 193 -1.03 14.50 -2.93
N GLN A 194 -0.59 13.54 -3.76
CA GLN A 194 -0.71 12.11 -3.47
C GLN A 194 0.24 11.70 -2.32
N LEU A 195 1.49 12.16 -2.35
CA LEU A 195 2.50 11.84 -1.34
C LEU A 195 2.11 12.35 0.06
N LYS A 196 1.56 13.57 0.16
CA LYS A 196 1.12 14.16 1.43
C LYS A 196 0.06 13.34 2.16
N LYS A 197 -0.77 12.61 1.41
CA LYS A 197 -1.81 11.74 1.96
C LYS A 197 -1.40 10.27 2.06
N SER A 198 -0.11 9.93 1.84
CA SER A 198 0.34 8.54 1.75
C SER A 198 1.29 8.15 2.88
N LEU A 199 1.07 6.96 3.45
CA LEU A 199 1.95 6.34 4.43
C LEU A 199 2.53 5.03 3.90
N PHE A 200 3.79 4.76 4.26
CA PHE A 200 4.51 3.52 3.96
C PHE A 200 5.11 2.88 5.22
N PRO A 201 4.28 2.26 6.08
CA PRO A 201 4.69 1.84 7.42
C PRO A 201 5.82 0.81 7.45
N ILE A 202 5.99 0.01 6.39
CA ILE A 202 7.04 -1.01 6.31
C ILE A 202 8.32 -0.54 5.62
N GLY A 203 8.36 0.70 5.12
CA GLY A 203 9.46 1.21 4.30
C GLY A 203 10.84 1.20 4.95
N HIS A 204 10.88 1.27 6.27
CA HIS A 204 12.10 1.27 7.08
C HIS A 204 12.58 -0.15 7.46
N LEU A 205 11.80 -1.19 7.14
CA LEU A 205 12.05 -2.57 7.52
C LEU A 205 12.67 -3.37 6.37
N GLN A 206 13.48 -4.34 6.71
CA GLN A 206 13.89 -5.40 5.79
C GLN A 206 12.74 -6.40 5.60
N LYS A 207 12.59 -6.98 4.40
CA LYS A 207 11.54 -7.99 4.14
C LYS A 207 11.53 -9.16 5.14
N PRO A 208 12.68 -9.71 5.59
CA PRO A 208 12.68 -10.72 6.64
C PRO A 208 12.11 -10.24 7.98
N GLU A 209 12.28 -8.96 8.33
CA GLU A 209 11.71 -8.38 9.55
C GLU A 209 10.18 -8.28 9.45
N VAL A 210 9.66 -7.87 8.28
CA VAL A 210 8.22 -7.86 8.00
C VAL A 210 7.62 -9.26 8.19
N ARG A 211 8.28 -10.31 7.65
CA ARG A 211 7.82 -11.69 7.85
C ARG A 211 7.87 -12.12 9.32
N LYS A 212 8.92 -11.78 10.05
CA LYS A 212 9.01 -12.06 11.50
C LYS A 212 7.91 -11.39 12.30
N ILE A 213 7.55 -10.14 11.97
CA ILE A 213 6.44 -9.42 12.61
C ILE A 213 5.12 -10.17 12.35
N ALA A 214 4.86 -10.56 11.10
CA ALA A 214 3.67 -11.32 10.75
C ALA A 214 3.59 -12.66 11.49
N GLU A 215 4.71 -13.40 11.56
CA GLU A 215 4.78 -14.68 12.29
C GLU A 215 4.56 -14.49 13.79
N ALA A 216 5.20 -13.48 14.40
CA ALA A 216 5.06 -13.20 15.83
C ALA A 216 3.64 -12.78 16.21
N ALA A 217 2.93 -12.07 15.32
CA ALA A 217 1.53 -11.70 15.49
C ALA A 217 0.55 -12.83 15.10
N GLY A 218 1.05 -13.96 14.59
CA GLY A 218 0.21 -15.10 14.20
C GLY A 218 -0.67 -14.85 12.97
N LEU A 219 -0.30 -13.91 12.10
CA LEU A 219 -1.14 -13.52 10.96
C LEU A 219 -1.29 -14.66 9.94
N ALA A 220 -2.51 -14.89 9.44
CA ALA A 220 -2.79 -15.92 8.44
C ALA A 220 -1.88 -15.83 7.20
N THR A 221 -1.50 -14.61 6.80
CA THR A 221 -0.65 -14.35 5.63
C THR A 221 0.85 -14.51 5.87
N ALA A 222 1.31 -14.80 7.09
CA ALA A 222 2.73 -14.77 7.46
C ALA A 222 3.64 -15.64 6.55
N LYS A 223 3.15 -16.82 6.17
CA LYS A 223 3.85 -17.77 5.30
C LYS A 223 3.45 -17.68 3.82
N LYS A 224 2.55 -16.76 3.47
CA LYS A 224 2.12 -16.57 2.07
C LYS A 224 3.31 -16.09 1.24
N LYS A 225 3.45 -16.65 0.05
CA LYS A 225 4.47 -16.22 -0.93
C LYS A 225 4.12 -14.83 -1.45
N ASP A 226 5.13 -14.06 -1.80
CA ASP A 226 4.92 -12.77 -2.46
C ASP A 226 4.34 -13.03 -3.86
N SER A 227 3.36 -12.23 -4.27
CA SER A 227 2.86 -12.26 -5.65
C SER A 227 3.97 -11.84 -6.60
N THR A 228 4.14 -12.57 -7.70
CA THR A 228 5.11 -12.27 -8.76
C THR A 228 4.37 -11.98 -10.06
N GLY A 229 4.99 -11.19 -10.93
CA GLY A 229 4.39 -10.81 -12.23
C GLY A 229 3.42 -9.64 -12.14
N ILE A 230 2.84 -9.29 -13.30
CA ILE A 230 1.88 -8.20 -13.43
C ILE A 230 0.52 -8.66 -12.89
N CYS A 231 -0.15 -7.81 -12.10
CA CYS A 231 -1.34 -8.15 -11.33
C CYS A 231 -2.45 -8.88 -12.12
N PHE A 232 -2.72 -8.51 -13.38
CA PHE A 232 -3.77 -9.13 -14.22
C PHE A 232 -3.32 -10.36 -15.02
N ILE A 233 -2.03 -10.67 -15.01
CA ILE A 233 -1.48 -11.85 -15.69
C ILE A 233 -1.31 -12.98 -14.68
N GLY A 234 -0.91 -12.65 -13.45
CA GLY A 234 -0.62 -13.64 -12.42
C GLY A 234 0.47 -14.61 -12.88
N GLU A 235 0.23 -15.90 -12.69
CA GLU A 235 1.16 -16.98 -13.08
C GLU A 235 0.98 -17.46 -14.54
N ARG A 236 0.13 -16.79 -15.33
CA ARG A 236 -0.17 -17.21 -16.71
C ARG A 236 0.99 -16.94 -17.66
N ASN A 237 1.01 -17.67 -18.78
CA ASN A 237 1.97 -17.45 -19.85
C ASN A 237 1.75 -16.07 -20.50
N PHE A 238 2.71 -15.16 -20.35
CA PHE A 238 2.62 -13.78 -20.85
C PHE A 238 2.32 -13.71 -22.35
N LYS A 239 2.97 -14.55 -23.16
CA LYS A 239 2.77 -14.54 -24.62
C LYS A 239 1.36 -14.97 -24.99
N GLN A 240 0.84 -16.00 -24.33
CA GLN A 240 -0.52 -16.47 -24.53
C GLN A 240 -1.54 -15.42 -24.11
N PHE A 241 -1.34 -14.80 -22.94
CA PHE A 241 -2.16 -13.70 -22.45
C PHE A 241 -2.20 -12.54 -23.45
N LEU A 242 -1.04 -12.06 -23.92
CA LEU A 242 -1.02 -10.92 -24.83
C LEU A 242 -1.70 -11.24 -26.18
N SER A 243 -1.63 -12.49 -26.64
CA SER A 243 -2.21 -12.92 -27.91
C SER A 243 -3.75 -12.90 -27.94
N THR A 244 -4.42 -12.89 -26.78
CA THR A 244 -5.89 -12.75 -26.74
C THR A 244 -6.34 -11.31 -27.01
N TYR A 245 -5.43 -10.32 -26.90
CA TYR A 245 -5.72 -8.90 -27.09
C TYR A 245 -5.07 -8.30 -28.33
N LEU A 246 -3.88 -8.78 -28.72
CA LEU A 246 -3.13 -8.25 -29.86
C LEU A 246 -2.76 -9.39 -30.84
N PRO A 247 -3.11 -9.27 -32.14
CA PRO A 247 -2.71 -10.26 -33.12
C PRO A 247 -1.20 -10.21 -33.35
N ALA A 248 -0.53 -11.36 -33.22
CA ALA A 248 0.90 -11.46 -33.52
C ALA A 248 1.14 -11.33 -35.05
N GLN A 249 2.07 -10.47 -35.44
CA GLN A 249 2.49 -10.29 -36.83
C GLN A 249 3.97 -10.69 -36.96
N PRO A 250 4.27 -11.93 -37.40
CA PRO A 250 5.65 -12.40 -37.53
C PRO A 250 6.46 -11.54 -38.50
N GLY A 251 7.65 -11.11 -38.06
CA GLY A 251 8.61 -10.36 -38.86
C GLY A 251 9.89 -11.16 -39.14
N LYS A 252 10.84 -10.55 -39.86
CA LYS A 252 12.20 -11.07 -40.00
C LYS A 252 13.02 -10.72 -38.76
N MET A 253 13.92 -11.63 -38.36
CA MET A 253 14.89 -11.41 -37.28
C MET A 253 16.24 -10.97 -37.86
#